data_AF-A0A0A6V929-F1
#
_entry.id   AF-A0A0A6V929-F1
#
_cell.length_a   1.000
_cell.length_b   1.000
_cell.length_c   1.000
_cell.angle_alpha   90.00
_cell.angle_beta   90.00
_cell.angle_gamma   90.00
#
_symmetry.space_group_name_H-M   'P 1'
#
loop_
_entity.id
_entity.type
_entity.pdbx_description
1 polymer ?
#
loop_
_entity_poly.entity_id
_entity_poly.type
_entity_poly.pdbx_seq_one_letter_code
_entity_poly.pdbx_strand_id
1 'polypeptide(L)'
;MHYIDSEGRYFTKKILIETNNAAIREERNRQLKEEFLEKLADDKVYPILHSFDEHNRGEIRVQIIFDEKGTTGFLDLTKNRYNLLPKATYDDDGTVELEAEELINARRLYPEGREYVEKVGRKLLRESSFRTKVLKAYGHQCAMCKISDDSVLVAAHIYPAHLCADDTVNNGICLCKIHDKFYEDGDICVRSNGEIFLQNENIKLDYDRIRYPKDIADNPSPERLSQRLKLSLR
;
A
#
# COMPACT_ATOMS: atom_id res chain seq x y z
N MET A 1 0.74 -16.76 20.40
CA MET A 1 0.53 -15.36 20.81
C MET A 1 1.70 -15.02 21.71
N HIS A 2 2.64 -14.20 21.25
CA HIS A 2 3.83 -13.85 22.04
C HIS A 2 3.57 -12.51 22.73
N TYR A 3 3.84 -12.44 24.03
CA TYR A 3 3.82 -11.16 24.73
C TYR A 3 4.96 -10.29 24.22
N ILE A 4 4.67 -9.01 23.99
CA ILE A 4 5.64 -8.00 23.62
C ILE A 4 5.62 -6.86 24.62
N ASP A 5 6.77 -6.18 24.73
CA ASP A 5 6.97 -5.07 25.65
C ASP A 5 5.91 -3.99 25.45
N SER A 6 5.08 -3.83 26.50
CA SER A 6 4.01 -2.84 26.63
C SER A 6 4.30 -1.79 27.69
N GLU A 7 5.51 -1.82 28.27
CA GLU A 7 5.87 -1.02 29.43
C GLU A 7 5.69 0.49 29.16
N GLY A 8 4.90 1.12 30.02
CA GLY A 8 4.57 2.53 29.98
C GLY A 8 3.74 2.99 28.78
N ARG A 9 3.31 2.11 27.85
CA ARG A 9 2.56 2.56 26.67
C ARG A 9 1.13 2.93 27.04
N TYR A 10 0.66 4.05 26.53
CA TYR A 10 -0.71 4.52 26.75
C TYR A 10 -1.32 5.14 25.49
N PHE A 11 -2.62 5.38 25.55
CA PHE A 11 -3.34 6.21 24.60
C PHE A 11 -3.88 7.46 25.29
N THR A 12 -3.80 8.61 24.64
CA THR A 12 -4.78 9.69 24.92
C THR A 12 -6.07 9.37 24.18
N LYS A 13 -7.21 9.94 24.58
CA LYS A 13 -8.48 9.75 23.85
C LYS A 13 -8.32 10.04 22.34
N LYS A 14 -7.61 11.12 22.00
CA LYS A 14 -7.30 11.52 20.62
C LYS A 14 -6.55 10.42 19.86
N ILE A 15 -5.43 9.93 20.39
CA ILE A 15 -4.64 8.87 19.73
C ILE A 15 -5.44 7.57 19.64
N LEU A 16 -6.27 7.27 20.64
CA LEU A 16 -7.13 6.09 20.65
C LEU A 16 -8.16 6.13 19.52
N ILE A 17 -8.86 7.25 19.34
CA ILE A 17 -9.81 7.45 18.25
C ILE A 17 -9.10 7.38 16.89
N GLU A 18 -7.98 8.10 16.73
CA GLU A 18 -7.17 8.06 15.49
C GLU A 18 -6.77 6.62 15.13
N THR A 19 -6.34 5.84 16.13
CA THR A 19 -5.91 4.44 15.94
C THR A 19 -7.10 3.52 15.66
N ASN A 20 -8.23 3.71 16.33
CA ASN A 20 -9.44 2.93 16.09
C ASN A 20 -10.00 3.16 14.69
N ASN A 21 -10.07 4.42 14.25
CA ASN A 21 -10.52 4.77 12.90
C ASN A 21 -9.59 4.17 11.85
N ALA A 22 -8.28 4.17 12.11
CA ALA A 22 -7.34 3.49 11.24
C ALA A 22 -7.55 1.97 11.19
N ALA A 23 -7.88 1.33 12.31
CA ALA A 23 -8.19 -0.09 12.37
C ALA A 23 -9.47 -0.44 11.60
N ILE A 24 -10.50 0.42 11.68
CA ILE A 24 -11.75 0.29 10.89
C ILE A 24 -11.45 0.44 9.39
N ARG A 25 -10.73 1.49 8.98
CA ARG A 25 -10.34 1.72 7.57
C ARG A 25 -9.50 0.58 6.98
N GLU A 26 -8.71 -0.08 7.82
CA GLU A 26 -7.85 -1.21 7.44
C GLU A 26 -8.52 -2.57 7.61
N GLU A 27 -9.80 -2.61 8.00
CA GLU A 27 -10.60 -3.83 8.21
C GLU A 27 -9.94 -4.82 9.19
N ARG A 28 -9.33 -4.31 10.26
CA ARG A 28 -8.65 -5.14 11.29
C ARG A 28 -9.63 -5.92 12.15
N ASN A 29 -9.18 -7.04 12.74
CA ASN A 29 -10.08 -7.95 13.47
C ASN A 29 -10.66 -7.37 14.77
N ARG A 30 -9.87 -6.62 15.56
CA ARG A 30 -10.33 -5.96 16.79
C ARG A 30 -10.40 -4.46 16.62
N GLN A 31 -11.59 -3.94 16.87
CA GLN A 31 -11.96 -2.53 16.80
C GLN A 31 -12.86 -2.23 18.00
N LEU A 32 -12.89 -0.98 18.42
CA LEU A 32 -13.73 -0.46 19.49
C LEU A 32 -14.92 0.29 18.88
N LYS A 33 -16.05 0.30 19.61
CA LYS A 33 -17.24 1.05 19.19
C LYS A 33 -16.97 2.55 19.31
N GLU A 34 -17.22 3.30 18.25
CA GLU A 34 -16.99 4.76 18.21
C GLU A 34 -17.78 5.48 19.31
N GLU A 35 -19.06 5.14 19.51
CA GLU A 35 -19.91 5.68 20.58
C GLU A 35 -19.35 5.47 22.00
N PHE A 36 -18.55 4.42 22.21
CA PHE A 36 -17.89 4.18 23.48
C PHE A 36 -16.68 5.11 23.64
N LEU A 37 -15.90 5.30 22.58
CA LEU A 37 -14.73 6.18 22.59
C LEU A 37 -15.09 7.66 22.76
N GLU A 38 -16.23 8.10 22.21
CA GLU A 38 -16.69 9.48 22.35
C GLU A 38 -16.99 9.86 23.81
N LYS A 39 -17.44 8.89 24.62
CA LYS A 39 -17.79 9.06 26.04
C LYS A 39 -16.58 9.08 26.98
N LEU A 40 -15.39 8.79 26.46
CA LEU A 40 -14.15 8.83 27.23
C LEU A 40 -13.76 10.28 27.56
N ALA A 41 -13.03 10.45 28.67
CA ALA A 41 -12.60 11.77 29.15
C ALA A 41 -11.34 12.24 28.39
N ASP A 42 -11.29 13.52 28.01
CA ASP A 42 -10.19 14.07 27.20
C ASP A 42 -8.90 14.27 28.00
N ASP A 43 -9.02 14.47 29.33
CA ASP A 43 -7.93 14.72 30.28
C ASP A 43 -7.31 13.43 30.84
N LYS A 44 -7.79 12.26 30.43
CA LYS A 44 -7.31 10.96 30.89
C LYS A 44 -6.44 10.25 29.85
N VAL A 45 -5.53 9.44 30.37
CA VAL A 45 -4.77 8.46 29.60
C VAL A 45 -5.31 7.05 29.82
N TYR A 46 -5.17 6.22 28.79
CA TYR A 46 -5.68 4.87 28.70
C TYR A 46 -4.51 3.91 28.54
N PRO A 47 -4.01 3.32 29.64
CA PRO A 47 -2.81 2.48 29.60
C PRO A 47 -3.08 1.15 28.90
N ILE A 48 -2.01 0.62 28.29
CA ILE A 48 -2.02 -0.71 27.68
C ILE A 48 -1.60 -1.73 28.72
N LEU A 49 -2.51 -2.64 29.05
CA LEU A 49 -2.26 -3.72 30.01
C LEU A 49 -1.43 -4.84 29.41
N HIS A 50 -1.79 -5.27 28.20
CA HIS A 50 -1.14 -6.36 27.50
C HIS A 50 -0.98 -6.04 26.03
N SER A 51 0.16 -6.40 25.47
CA SER A 51 0.41 -6.34 24.03
C SER A 51 0.86 -7.69 23.52
N PHE A 52 0.28 -8.08 22.40
CA PHE A 52 0.43 -9.41 21.84
C PHE A 52 0.85 -9.30 20.38
N ASP A 53 1.96 -9.95 20.05
CA ASP A 53 2.39 -10.15 18.67
C ASP A 53 1.59 -11.30 18.07
N GLU A 54 0.83 -11.01 17.01
CA GLU A 54 0.00 -11.97 16.31
C GLU A 54 0.77 -12.53 15.11
N HIS A 55 1.04 -13.84 15.14
CA HIS A 55 1.45 -14.60 13.97
C HIS A 55 0.30 -14.69 12.97
N ASN A 56 0.15 -13.64 12.16
CA ASN A 56 -0.46 -13.57 10.83
C ASN A 56 -0.41 -12.10 10.41
N ARG A 57 0.40 -11.78 9.38
CA ARG A 57 0.38 -10.45 8.72
C ARG A 57 0.90 -9.24 9.51
N GLY A 58 1.59 -9.42 10.64
CA GLY A 58 2.40 -8.36 11.28
C GLY A 58 1.58 -7.30 12.05
N GLU A 59 0.45 -7.72 12.62
CA GLU A 59 -0.43 -6.89 13.45
C GLU A 59 -0.11 -7.08 14.94
N ILE A 60 -0.30 -6.02 15.72
CA ILE A 60 -0.18 -6.04 17.17
C ILE A 60 -1.56 -5.86 17.77
N ARG A 61 -1.95 -6.77 18.65
CA ARG A 61 -3.17 -6.66 19.46
C ARG A 61 -2.81 -6.08 20.82
N VAL A 62 -3.50 -5.02 21.21
CA VAL A 62 -3.34 -4.41 22.53
C VAL A 62 -4.62 -4.55 23.33
N GLN A 63 -4.49 -4.76 24.64
CA GLN A 63 -5.56 -4.68 25.61
C GLN A 63 -5.43 -3.38 26.38
N ILE A 64 -6.47 -2.54 26.31
CA ILE A 64 -6.52 -1.20 26.89
C ILE A 64 -7.41 -1.25 28.13
N ILE A 65 -7.02 -0.57 29.21
CA ILE A 65 -7.88 -0.35 30.39
C ILE A 65 -8.55 1.03 30.27
N PHE A 66 -9.86 1.07 30.50
CA PHE A 66 -10.66 2.29 30.37
C PHE A 66 -11.06 2.94 31.69
N ASP A 67 -11.11 2.17 32.79
CA ASP A 67 -11.53 2.66 34.09
C ASP A 67 -10.92 1.85 35.26
N GLU A 68 -11.08 2.40 36.47
CA GLU A 68 -10.67 1.77 37.73
C GLU A 68 -11.46 0.49 38.08
N LYS A 69 -12.59 0.26 37.40
CA LYS A 69 -13.40 -0.96 37.57
C LYS A 69 -12.84 -2.13 36.77
N GLY A 70 -11.79 -1.91 35.98
CA GLY A 70 -11.15 -2.93 35.16
C GLY A 70 -11.85 -3.18 33.82
N THR A 71 -12.64 -2.22 33.32
CA THR A 71 -13.20 -2.31 31.97
C THR A 71 -12.05 -2.31 30.97
N THR A 72 -11.99 -3.35 30.12
CA THR A 72 -10.96 -3.48 29.09
C THR A 72 -11.54 -3.64 27.70
N GLY A 73 -10.73 -3.33 26.69
CA GLY A 73 -11.05 -3.61 25.29
C GLY A 73 -9.81 -3.96 24.49
N PHE A 74 -10.02 -4.69 23.40
CA PHE A 74 -8.95 -5.05 22.46
C PHE A 74 -9.00 -4.15 21.24
N LEU A 75 -7.82 -3.75 20.77
CA LEU A 75 -7.62 -3.00 19.54
C LEU A 75 -6.46 -3.62 18.77
N ASP A 76 -6.65 -3.82 17.47
CA ASP A 76 -5.58 -4.28 16.58
C ASP A 76 -5.01 -3.08 15.83
N LEU A 77 -3.68 -3.00 15.74
CA LEU A 77 -2.96 -1.95 15.03
C LEU A 77 -1.69 -2.50 14.36
N THR A 78 -1.09 -1.72 13.48
CA THR A 78 0.21 -2.09 12.90
C THR A 78 1.32 -2.03 13.93
N LYS A 79 2.40 -2.78 13.65
CA LYS A 79 3.66 -2.64 14.38
C LYS A 79 4.21 -1.21 14.39
N ASN A 80 4.04 -0.47 13.29
CA ASN A 80 4.52 0.91 13.20
C ASN A 80 3.73 1.84 14.12
N ARG A 81 2.39 1.81 14.07
CA ARG A 81 1.55 2.60 14.98
C ARG A 81 1.80 2.26 16.43
N TYR A 82 1.98 0.97 16.75
CA TYR A 82 2.31 0.53 18.10
C TYR A 82 3.60 1.16 18.60
N ASN A 83 4.65 1.13 17.78
CA ASN A 83 5.95 1.70 18.13
C ASN A 83 5.88 3.21 18.37
N LEU A 84 4.98 3.91 17.70
CA LEU A 84 4.73 5.35 17.83
C LEU A 84 3.75 5.73 18.94
N LEU A 85 3.29 4.78 19.77
CA LEU A 85 2.44 5.08 20.93
C LEU A 85 3.24 5.74 22.05
N PRO A 86 2.66 6.76 22.72
CA PRO A 86 3.35 7.49 23.76
C PRO A 86 3.70 6.59 24.93
N LYS A 87 4.80 6.91 25.60
CA LYS A 87 5.33 6.15 26.73
C LYS A 87 5.38 7.02 27.98
N ALA A 88 4.93 6.47 29.09
CA ALA A 88 5.15 7.03 30.41
C ALA A 88 6.50 6.53 30.94
N THR A 89 7.24 7.41 31.59
CA THR A 89 8.42 7.06 32.39
C THR A 89 8.03 6.97 33.86
N TYR A 90 8.64 6.03 34.57
CA TYR A 90 8.42 5.80 35.98
C TYR A 90 9.73 6.09 36.70
N ASP A 91 9.71 7.06 37.59
CA ASP A 91 10.85 7.38 38.43
C ASP A 91 10.89 6.48 39.67
N ASP A 92 12.08 6.34 40.26
CA ASP A 92 12.31 5.49 41.45
C ASP A 92 11.48 5.95 42.68
N ASP A 93 10.99 7.19 42.68
CA ASP A 93 10.13 7.75 43.72
C ASP A 93 8.63 7.46 43.50
N GLY A 94 8.28 6.76 42.41
CA GLY A 94 6.91 6.44 42.04
C GLY A 94 6.19 7.54 41.26
N THR A 95 6.89 8.61 40.88
CA THR A 95 6.35 9.63 39.96
C THR A 95 6.21 9.04 38.56
N VAL A 96 5.08 9.37 37.91
CA VAL A 96 4.81 8.97 36.52
C VAL A 96 4.85 10.21 35.66
N GLU A 97 5.81 10.28 34.75
CA GLU A 97 5.90 11.36 33.78
C GLU A 97 5.36 10.88 32.42
N LEU A 98 4.41 11.63 31.87
CA LEU A 98 3.87 11.37 30.53
C LEU A 98 4.76 12.02 29.48
N GLU A 99 4.92 11.36 28.33
CA GLU A 99 5.66 11.93 27.19
C GLU A 99 5.05 13.27 26.76
N ALA A 100 5.90 14.28 26.62
CA ALA A 100 5.51 15.63 26.21
C ALA A 100 4.87 15.61 24.81
N GLU A 101 3.82 16.41 24.62
CA GLU A 101 3.05 16.45 23.37
C GLU A 101 3.91 16.87 22.17
N GLU A 102 4.92 17.71 22.37
CA GLU A 102 5.88 18.09 21.33
C GLU A 102 6.68 16.90 20.80
N LEU A 103 7.08 15.98 21.68
CA LEU A 103 7.83 14.77 21.30
C LEU A 103 6.92 13.78 20.58
N ILE A 104 5.69 13.61 21.06
CA ILE A 104 4.66 12.79 20.42
C ILE A 104 4.39 13.30 19.00
N ASN A 105 4.28 14.62 18.83
CA ASN A 105 4.02 15.25 17.54
C ASN A 105 5.24 15.23 16.60
N ALA A 106 6.46 15.37 17.13
CA ALA A 106 7.70 15.34 16.34
C ALA A 106 7.91 14.00 15.60
N ARG A 107 7.35 12.90 16.13
CA ARG A 107 7.44 11.56 15.52
C ARG A 107 6.20 11.16 14.71
N ARG A 108 5.20 12.03 14.57
CA ARG A 108 4.05 11.76 13.68
C ARG A 108 4.55 11.68 12.23
N LEU A 109 4.07 10.66 11.50
CA LEU A 109 4.38 10.48 10.07
C LEU A 109 3.81 11.61 9.19
N TYR A 110 2.67 12.16 9.61
CA TYR A 110 1.96 13.23 8.92
C TYR A 110 1.48 14.26 9.94
N PRO A 111 1.30 15.53 9.52
CA PRO A 111 0.67 16.54 10.35
C PRO A 111 -0.69 16.09 10.89
N GLU A 112 -1.10 16.67 12.00
CA GLU A 112 -2.40 16.42 12.59
C GLU A 112 -3.55 16.62 11.59
N GLY A 113 -4.58 15.77 11.66
CA GLY A 113 -5.72 15.78 10.76
C GLY A 113 -5.51 15.09 9.40
N ARG A 114 -4.30 14.60 9.11
CA ARG A 114 -4.03 13.78 7.91
C ARG A 114 -4.18 12.31 8.21
N GLU A 115 -5.24 11.73 7.67
CA GLU A 115 -5.47 10.29 7.73
C GLU A 115 -4.55 9.54 6.73
N TYR A 116 -4.10 8.36 7.13
CA TYR A 116 -3.31 7.46 6.29
C TYR A 116 -3.68 6.01 6.57
N VAL A 117 -3.33 5.14 5.61
CA VAL A 117 -3.55 3.70 5.65
C VAL A 117 -2.20 3.01 5.59
N GLU A 118 -1.95 2.07 6.50
CA GLU A 118 -0.77 1.23 6.48
C GLU A 118 -1.14 -0.18 6.02
N LYS A 119 -0.54 -0.62 4.91
CA LYS A 119 -0.76 -1.97 4.36
C LYS A 119 0.50 -2.79 4.47
N VAL A 120 0.39 -4.00 5.03
CA VAL A 120 1.46 -5.00 4.97
C VAL A 120 1.34 -5.75 3.64
N GLY A 121 2.11 -5.32 2.65
CA GLY A 121 2.15 -5.93 1.32
C GLY A 121 3.28 -6.96 1.18
N ARG A 122 3.01 -8.07 0.48
CA ARG A 122 4.06 -8.92 -0.08
C ARG A 122 4.38 -8.41 -1.48
N LYS A 123 5.60 -7.92 -1.70
CA LYS A 123 6.05 -7.51 -3.02
C LYS A 123 6.86 -8.65 -3.65
N LEU A 124 6.47 -9.09 -4.84
CA LEU A 124 7.30 -9.99 -5.64
C LEU A 124 8.59 -9.24 -6.02
N LEU A 125 9.75 -9.80 -5.67
CA LEU A 125 11.03 -9.31 -6.15
C LEU A 125 11.14 -9.69 -7.62
N ARG A 126 11.03 -8.71 -8.52
CA ARG A 126 11.19 -8.91 -9.96
C ARG A 126 12.67 -8.82 -10.30
N GLU A 127 13.12 -9.65 -11.23
CA GLU A 127 14.44 -9.47 -11.80
C GLU A 127 14.52 -8.11 -12.52
N SER A 128 15.57 -7.34 -12.25
CA SER A 128 15.91 -6.12 -13.00
C SER A 128 16.16 -6.40 -14.49
N SER A 129 16.31 -7.67 -14.86
CA SER A 129 16.55 -8.15 -16.22
C SER A 129 15.36 -7.87 -17.15
N PHE A 130 14.11 -8.02 -16.70
CA PHE A 130 12.92 -7.84 -17.54
C PHE A 130 12.79 -6.40 -18.07
N ARG A 131 12.85 -5.42 -17.17
CA ARG A 131 12.77 -4.00 -17.54
C ARG A 131 13.83 -3.65 -18.58
N THR A 132 15.05 -4.08 -18.33
CA THR A 132 16.20 -3.78 -19.19
C THR A 132 16.00 -4.39 -20.58
N LYS A 133 15.54 -5.65 -20.66
CA LYS A 133 15.25 -6.34 -21.93
C LYS A 133 14.16 -5.63 -22.74
N VAL A 134 13.03 -5.30 -22.10
CA VAL A 134 11.89 -4.65 -22.77
C VAL A 134 12.24 -3.25 -23.26
N LEU A 135 12.85 -2.40 -22.43
CA LEU A 135 13.24 -1.04 -22.85
C LEU A 135 14.22 -1.11 -24.03
N LYS A 136 15.19 -2.03 -23.99
CA LYS A 136 16.16 -2.22 -25.08
C LYS A 136 15.48 -2.67 -26.37
N ALA A 137 14.56 -3.63 -26.31
CA ALA A 137 13.84 -4.17 -27.47
C ALA A 137 13.01 -3.09 -28.18
N TYR A 138 12.40 -2.20 -27.39
CA TYR A 138 11.65 -1.04 -27.86
C TYR A 138 12.54 0.19 -28.14
N GLY A 139 13.87 0.09 -28.02
CA GLY A 139 14.78 1.20 -28.27
C GLY A 139 14.51 2.42 -27.38
N HIS A 140 14.18 2.19 -26.11
CA HIS A 140 13.97 3.22 -25.09
C HIS A 140 12.90 4.24 -25.47
N GLN A 141 11.78 3.79 -26.03
CA GLN A 141 10.66 4.66 -26.36
C GLN A 141 9.33 3.93 -26.16
N CYS A 142 8.33 4.68 -25.70
CA CYS A 142 6.97 4.20 -25.54
C CYS A 142 6.44 3.58 -26.85
N ALA A 143 5.67 2.50 -26.73
CA ALA A 143 5.02 1.84 -27.86
C ALA A 143 3.82 2.64 -28.41
N MET A 144 3.29 3.58 -27.64
CA MET A 144 2.05 4.33 -27.93
C MET A 144 2.28 5.84 -28.15
N CYS A 145 3.47 6.36 -27.81
CA CYS A 145 3.87 7.73 -28.07
C CYS A 145 5.37 7.91 -28.32
N LYS A 146 5.77 9.17 -28.54
CA LYS A 146 7.16 9.55 -28.82
C LYS A 146 8.04 9.76 -27.57
N ILE A 147 7.53 9.54 -26.36
CA ILE A 147 8.32 9.67 -25.13
C ILE A 147 9.42 8.61 -25.09
N SER A 148 10.67 9.06 -24.89
CA SER A 148 11.87 8.23 -24.87
C SER A 148 12.79 8.49 -23.66
N ASP A 149 12.25 9.08 -22.59
CA ASP A 149 12.99 9.30 -21.34
C ASP A 149 12.82 8.08 -20.41
N ASP A 150 13.92 7.37 -20.17
CA ASP A 150 13.95 6.16 -19.34
C ASP A 150 13.36 6.34 -17.94
N SER A 151 13.41 7.54 -17.36
CA SER A 151 12.87 7.82 -16.01
C SER A 151 11.34 7.75 -15.93
N VAL A 152 10.67 7.87 -17.08
CA VAL A 152 9.22 7.80 -17.21
C VAL A 152 8.74 6.60 -18.01
N LEU A 153 9.66 5.79 -18.55
CA LEU A 153 9.33 4.52 -19.17
C LEU A 153 9.17 3.41 -18.15
N VAL A 154 8.31 2.45 -18.46
CA VAL A 154 8.03 1.24 -17.70
C VAL A 154 7.95 0.05 -18.66
N ALA A 155 8.33 -1.13 -18.15
CA ALA A 155 8.12 -2.38 -18.84
C ALA A 155 6.80 -2.97 -18.32
N ALA A 156 5.73 -2.70 -19.05
CA ALA A 156 4.40 -3.16 -18.74
C ALA A 156 4.26 -4.63 -19.11
N HIS A 157 3.81 -5.46 -18.17
CA HIS A 157 3.45 -6.84 -18.48
C HIS A 157 2.14 -6.86 -19.27
N ILE A 158 2.10 -7.57 -20.40
CA ILE A 158 0.87 -7.78 -21.16
C ILE A 158 -0.06 -8.66 -20.33
N TYR A 159 0.38 -9.88 -20.01
CA TYR A 159 -0.32 -10.75 -19.10
C TYR A 159 0.26 -10.64 -17.69
N PRO A 160 -0.55 -10.44 -16.63
CA PRO A 160 -0.04 -10.13 -15.31
C PRO A 160 0.94 -11.18 -14.77
N ALA A 161 2.09 -10.72 -14.27
CA ALA A 161 3.14 -11.58 -13.73
C ALA A 161 2.69 -12.46 -12.54
N HIS A 162 1.62 -12.08 -11.83
CA HIS A 162 1.07 -12.91 -10.75
C HIS A 162 0.23 -14.09 -11.26
N LEU A 163 -0.13 -14.10 -12.54
CA LEU A 163 -0.87 -15.17 -13.20
C LEU A 163 0.01 -16.03 -14.13
N CYS A 164 1.24 -15.59 -14.42
CA CYS A 164 2.19 -16.35 -15.23
C CYS A 164 3.65 -15.94 -14.97
N ALA A 165 4.56 -16.91 -15.00
CA ALA A 165 6.01 -16.71 -14.79
C ALA A 165 6.77 -16.22 -16.05
N ASP A 166 6.06 -15.70 -17.05
CA ASP A 166 6.63 -15.29 -18.34
C ASP A 166 7.18 -13.85 -18.27
N ASP A 167 8.47 -13.75 -17.96
CA ASP A 167 9.26 -12.50 -17.99
C ASP A 167 10.10 -12.37 -19.28
N THR A 168 9.58 -12.88 -20.40
CA THR A 168 10.16 -12.66 -21.73
C THR A 168 9.71 -11.32 -22.32
N VAL A 169 10.47 -10.79 -23.29
CA VAL A 169 10.09 -9.55 -24.00
C VAL A 169 8.73 -9.70 -24.70
N ASN A 170 8.37 -10.91 -25.14
CA ASN A 170 7.09 -11.20 -25.77
C ASN A 170 5.88 -10.99 -24.84
N ASN A 171 6.08 -10.96 -23.52
CA ASN A 171 5.06 -10.60 -22.53
C ASN A 171 5.22 -9.16 -22.01
N GLY A 172 6.04 -8.33 -22.67
CA GLY A 172 6.34 -6.96 -22.28
C GLY A 172 6.01 -5.94 -23.36
N ILE A 173 5.52 -4.77 -22.94
CA ILE A 173 5.41 -3.58 -23.78
C ILE A 173 6.12 -2.43 -23.06
N CYS A 174 6.97 -1.70 -23.78
CA CYS A 174 7.55 -0.47 -23.25
C CYS A 174 6.52 0.66 -23.32
N LEU A 175 6.05 1.16 -22.17
CA LEU A 175 5.07 2.25 -22.09
C LEU A 175 5.64 3.42 -21.28
N CYS A 176 5.13 4.63 -21.48
CA CYS A 176 5.35 5.71 -20.52
C CYS A 176 4.37 5.55 -19.34
N LYS A 177 4.68 6.13 -18.18
CA LYS A 177 3.85 6.07 -16.97
C LYS A 177 2.37 6.40 -17.20
N ILE A 178 2.06 7.30 -18.13
CA ILE A 178 0.68 7.69 -18.46
C ILE A 178 -0.04 6.55 -19.21
N HIS A 179 0.56 6.05 -20.29
CA HIS A 179 -0.04 4.97 -21.09
C HIS A 179 -0.09 3.64 -20.34
N ASP A 180 0.91 3.37 -19.50
CA ASP A 180 0.90 2.23 -18.59
C ASP A 180 -0.31 2.27 -17.66
N LYS A 181 -0.56 3.42 -17.02
CA LYS A 181 -1.71 3.59 -16.13
C LYS A 181 -3.04 3.33 -16.85
N PHE A 182 -3.24 3.93 -18.03
CA PHE A 182 -4.45 3.69 -18.82
C PHE A 182 -4.56 2.26 -19.34
N TYR A 183 -3.45 1.61 -19.65
CA TYR A 183 -3.42 0.21 -20.05
C TYR A 183 -3.74 -0.73 -18.88
N GLU A 184 -3.23 -0.42 -17.68
CA GLU A 184 -3.51 -1.14 -16.43
C GLU A 184 -5.01 -1.06 -16.08
N ASP A 185 -5.60 0.13 -16.18
CA ASP A 185 -7.00 0.41 -15.87
C ASP A 185 -7.98 -0.11 -16.93
N GLY A 186 -7.49 -0.47 -18.14
CA GLY A 186 -8.30 -0.99 -19.23
C GLY A 186 -8.89 0.07 -20.17
N ASP A 187 -8.61 1.35 -19.92
CA ASP A 187 -9.00 2.46 -20.79
C ASP A 187 -8.33 2.39 -22.16
N ILE A 188 -7.08 1.91 -22.20
CA ILE A 188 -6.38 1.54 -23.44
C ILE A 188 -6.33 0.02 -23.54
N CYS A 189 -6.83 -0.50 -24.65
CA CYS A 189 -6.75 -1.91 -24.97
C CYS A 189 -5.95 -2.14 -26.25
N VAL A 190 -5.25 -3.27 -26.32
CA VAL A 190 -4.46 -3.67 -27.49
C VAL A 190 -4.98 -5.00 -28.00
N ARG A 191 -5.37 -5.06 -29.27
CA ARG A 191 -5.81 -6.28 -29.95
C ARG A 191 -4.62 -7.19 -30.25
N SER A 192 -4.89 -8.45 -30.58
CA SER A 192 -3.86 -9.45 -30.91
C SER A 192 -3.00 -9.09 -32.12
N ASN A 193 -3.49 -8.22 -33.01
CA ASN A 193 -2.76 -7.67 -34.16
C ASN A 193 -1.98 -6.38 -33.82
N GLY A 194 -2.03 -5.90 -32.58
CA GLY A 194 -1.38 -4.67 -32.12
C GLY A 194 -2.16 -3.38 -32.35
N GLU A 195 -3.40 -3.45 -32.83
CA GLU A 195 -4.28 -2.27 -32.89
C GLU A 195 -4.67 -1.78 -31.50
N ILE A 196 -4.57 -0.47 -31.30
CA ILE A 196 -4.96 0.19 -30.07
C ILE A 196 -6.41 0.64 -30.23
N PHE A 197 -7.22 0.42 -29.21
CA PHE A 197 -8.52 1.07 -29.12
C PHE A 197 -8.76 1.58 -27.70
N LEU A 198 -9.54 2.64 -27.63
CA LEU A 198 -9.82 3.37 -26.40
C LEU A 198 -11.23 3.00 -25.92
N GLN A 199 -11.38 2.80 -24.62
CA GLN A 199 -12.70 2.81 -23.97
C GLN A 199 -13.13 4.24 -23.57
N ASN A 200 -12.17 5.17 -23.48
CA ASN A 200 -12.38 6.57 -23.12
C ASN A 200 -11.70 7.51 -24.13
N GLU A 201 -12.43 8.51 -24.63
CA GLU A 201 -12.03 9.35 -25.76
C GLU A 201 -10.94 10.39 -25.44
N ASN A 202 -10.63 10.64 -24.16
CA ASN A 202 -9.72 11.72 -23.74
C ASN A 202 -8.23 11.33 -23.63
N ILE A 203 -7.81 10.26 -24.32
CA ILE A 203 -6.45 9.72 -24.19
C ILE A 203 -5.63 10.07 -25.44
N LYS A 204 -4.52 10.79 -25.24
CA LYS A 204 -3.61 11.15 -26.32
C LYS A 204 -2.72 9.98 -26.72
N LEU A 205 -2.80 9.59 -27.99
CA LEU A 205 -1.93 8.61 -28.64
C LEU A 205 -1.21 9.26 -29.82
N ASP A 206 0.05 8.89 -30.08
CA ASP A 206 0.72 9.27 -31.34
C ASP A 206 0.57 8.18 -32.42
N TYR A 207 0.09 6.99 -32.05
CA TYR A 207 -0.03 5.83 -32.92
C TYR A 207 -1.37 5.11 -32.71
N ASP A 208 -2.00 4.66 -33.80
CA ASP A 208 -3.22 3.83 -33.77
C ASP A 208 -2.92 2.34 -33.51
N ARG A 209 -1.64 1.97 -33.64
CA ARG A 209 -1.12 0.62 -33.38
C ARG A 209 0.11 0.73 -32.50
N ILE A 210 0.32 -0.26 -31.63
CA ILE A 210 1.57 -0.29 -30.87
C ILE A 210 2.75 -0.43 -31.82
N ARG A 211 3.81 0.33 -31.55
CA ARG A 211 5.09 0.11 -32.21
C ARG A 211 5.67 -1.21 -31.73
N TYR A 212 6.14 -2.04 -32.66
CA TYR A 212 6.82 -3.29 -32.33
C TYR A 212 8.31 -3.08 -32.00
N PRO A 213 8.93 -4.00 -31.26
CA PRO A 213 10.37 -4.10 -31.13
C PRO A 213 11.09 -4.14 -32.48
N LYS A 214 12.39 -3.83 -32.46
CA LYS A 214 13.23 -3.92 -33.67
C LYS A 214 13.41 -5.36 -34.16
N ASP A 215 13.50 -6.31 -33.22
CA ASP A 215 13.59 -7.73 -33.50
C ASP A 215 12.18 -8.35 -33.52
N ILE A 216 11.86 -9.06 -34.60
CA ILE A 216 10.58 -9.76 -34.76
C ILE A 216 10.42 -10.84 -33.69
N ALA A 217 11.52 -11.46 -33.25
CA ALA A 217 11.50 -12.48 -32.20
C ALA A 217 11.02 -11.93 -30.84
N ASP A 218 11.16 -10.63 -30.62
CA ASP A 218 10.76 -9.94 -29.40
C ASP A 218 9.31 -9.42 -29.46
N ASN A 219 8.60 -9.60 -30.58
CA ASN A 219 7.25 -9.08 -30.73
C ASN A 219 6.30 -9.59 -29.63
N PRO A 220 5.41 -8.72 -29.11
CA PRO A 220 4.32 -9.11 -28.23
C PRO A 220 3.59 -10.35 -28.72
N SER A 221 3.41 -11.33 -27.83
CA SER A 221 2.68 -12.55 -28.15
C SER A 221 1.20 -12.21 -28.44
N PRO A 222 0.67 -12.59 -29.61
CA PRO A 222 -0.75 -12.40 -29.93
C PRO A 222 -1.68 -13.09 -28.93
N GLU A 223 -1.24 -14.23 -28.38
CA GLU A 223 -1.97 -14.95 -27.34
C GLU A 223 -2.04 -14.13 -26.05
N ARG A 224 -0.92 -13.57 -25.59
CA ARG A 224 -0.86 -12.71 -24.39
C ARG A 224 -1.74 -11.48 -24.53
N LEU A 225 -1.67 -10.81 -25.69
CA LEU A 225 -2.52 -9.66 -26.00
C LEU A 225 -4.01 -10.05 -25.94
N SER A 226 -4.38 -11.20 -26.50
CA SER A 226 -5.76 -11.71 -26.45
C SER A 226 -6.21 -12.02 -25.02
N GLN A 227 -5.33 -12.59 -24.20
CA GLN A 227 -5.61 -12.88 -22.79
C GLN A 227 -5.81 -11.58 -21.99
N ARG A 228 -4.94 -10.58 -22.19
CA ARG A 228 -5.04 -9.27 -21.53
C ARG A 228 -6.32 -8.54 -21.93
N LEU A 229 -6.67 -8.56 -23.22
CA LEU A 229 -7.89 -7.95 -23.72
C LEU A 229 -9.15 -8.50 -23.02
N LYS A 230 -9.21 -9.81 -22.78
CA LYS A 230 -10.31 -10.44 -22.03
C LYS A 230 -10.36 -10.02 -20.56
N LEU A 231 -9.23 -9.61 -19.97
CA LEU A 231 -9.17 -9.11 -18.60
C LEU A 231 -9.61 -7.64 -18.51
N SER A 232 -9.28 -6.83 -19.53
CA SER A 232 -9.57 -5.39 -19.58
C SER A 232 -11.02 -5.04 -19.97
N LEU A 233 -11.75 -5.98 -20.58
CA LEU A 233 -13.15 -5.81 -21.00
C LEU A 233 -14.18 -6.36 -19.98
N ARG A 234 -13.76 -6.60 -18.73
CA ARG A 234 -14.63 -7.10 -17.66
C ARG A 234 -15.30 -5.97 -16.90
#